data_AF-A0A4V5MLG2-F1
#
_entry.id   AF-A0A4V5MLG2-F1
#
_cell.length_a   1.000
_cell.length_b   1.000
_cell.length_c   1.000
_cell.angle_alpha   90.00
_cell.angle_beta   90.00
_cell.angle_gamma   90.00
#
_symmetry.space_group_name_H-M   'P 1'
#
loop_
_entity.id
_entity.type
_entity.pdbx_description
1 polymer ?
#
loop_
_entity_poly.entity_id
_entity_poly.type
_entity_poly.pdbx_seq_one_letter_code
_entity_poly.pdbx_strand_id
1 'polypeptide(L)'
;MQQHQQKKEYDAATAKEADVAPSRIPAEFIRYAVALEAPELAWGYLHSRLTAEATVELAFLRRCDLGERGEVFARIHARGRDATPALHALCQELVDDAAEPHRIWHHLALAWRYARPEAGAPSPRDALQLAAGRDEFLLARAASGRAMNWQNSSALLGTDRPEEVDAAFDRGEELLGVALIGLALTHPDAAAILPRVARTLEHALTSDDARLRHQSIVALAHTARLHRTIDQRCLALLRRCPRGSEADMDVWGYVPHRRLPLWLWRHQFGERARWLLRDRWRRRP
;
A
#
# COMPACT_ATOMS: atom_id res chain seq x y z
N MET A 1 -13.43 20.10 51.65
CA MET A 1 -12.50 20.93 50.84
C MET A 1 -11.65 20.11 49.85
N GLN A 2 -11.07 18.96 50.24
CA GLN A 2 -10.22 18.13 49.35
C GLN A 2 -10.90 17.65 48.05
N GLN A 3 -12.15 17.20 48.09
CA GLN A 3 -12.85 16.71 46.88
C GLN A 3 -13.13 17.80 45.84
N HIS A 4 -13.23 19.07 46.27
CA HIS A 4 -13.43 20.20 45.36
C HIS A 4 -12.13 20.59 44.65
N GLN A 5 -11.00 20.39 45.32
CA GLN A 5 -9.67 20.63 44.76
C GLN A 5 -9.31 19.58 43.71
N GLN A 6 -9.61 18.31 43.99
CA GLN A 6 -9.37 17.19 43.09
C GLN A 6 -10.20 17.26 41.81
N LYS A 7 -11.46 17.72 41.92
CA LYS A 7 -12.32 17.97 40.76
C LYS A 7 -11.79 19.11 39.90
N LYS A 8 -11.33 20.21 40.51
CA LYS A 8 -10.71 21.33 39.77
C LYS A 8 -9.42 20.93 39.07
N GLU A 9 -8.58 20.10 39.68
CA GLU A 9 -7.34 19.62 39.07
C GLU A 9 -7.61 18.64 37.92
N TYR A 10 -8.62 17.78 38.05
CA TYR A 10 -9.08 16.91 36.97
C TYR A 10 -9.68 17.70 35.80
N ASP A 11 -10.56 18.65 36.07
CA ASP A 11 -11.17 19.50 35.05
C ASP A 11 -10.12 20.38 34.35
N ALA A 12 -9.11 20.87 35.08
CA ALA A 12 -8.00 21.63 34.53
C ALA A 12 -7.02 20.78 33.70
N ALA A 13 -6.77 19.52 34.09
CA ALA A 13 -5.97 18.59 33.29
C ALA A 13 -6.68 18.23 31.98
N THR A 14 -7.99 18.00 32.04
CA THR A 14 -8.83 17.70 30.87
C THR A 14 -8.94 18.91 29.92
N ALA A 15 -9.03 20.12 30.47
CA ALA A 15 -9.01 21.36 29.69
C ALA A 15 -7.63 21.66 29.06
N LYS A 16 -6.53 21.28 29.72
CA LYS A 16 -5.17 21.45 29.20
C LYS A 16 -4.83 20.43 28.10
N GLU A 17 -5.47 19.26 28.11
CA GLU A 17 -5.38 18.28 27.02
C GLU A 17 -6.19 18.70 25.78
N ALA A 18 -7.21 19.55 25.97
CA ALA A 18 -8.03 20.10 24.88
C ALA A 18 -7.40 21.30 24.15
N ASP A 19 -6.36 21.94 24.70
CA ASP A 19 -5.74 23.16 24.16
C ASP A 19 -4.40 22.89 23.42
N VAL A 20 -4.03 21.62 23.24
CA VAL A 20 -2.97 21.26 22.29
C VAL A 20 -3.59 21.37 20.90
N ALA A 21 -3.16 22.39 20.13
CA ALA A 21 -3.53 22.54 18.73
C ALA A 21 -3.50 21.15 18.06
N PRO A 22 -4.60 20.72 17.40
CA PRO A 22 -4.72 19.36 16.94
C PRO A 22 -3.51 19.02 16.07
N SER A 23 -2.72 18.02 16.49
CA SER A 23 -1.51 17.66 15.77
C SER A 23 -1.89 17.32 14.33
N ARG A 24 -1.39 18.12 13.39
CA ARG A 24 -1.56 17.85 11.97
C ARG A 24 -0.88 16.53 11.66
N ILE A 25 -1.60 15.67 10.96
CA ILE A 25 -1.10 14.35 10.57
C ILE A 25 -0.56 14.46 9.14
N PRO A 26 0.67 14.01 8.86
CA PRO A 26 1.24 14.09 7.51
C PRO A 26 0.35 13.39 6.47
N ALA A 27 0.22 14.00 5.28
CA ALA A 27 -0.56 13.42 4.18
C ALA A 27 -0.04 12.03 3.78
N GLU A 28 1.29 11.86 3.75
CA GLU A 28 1.95 10.57 3.51
C GLU A 28 1.49 9.50 4.50
N PHE A 29 1.38 9.82 5.79
CA PHE A 29 0.91 8.87 6.80
C PHE A 29 -0.56 8.53 6.60
N ILE A 30 -1.40 9.54 6.39
CA ILE A 30 -2.84 9.36 6.19
C ILE A 30 -3.10 8.47 4.98
N ARG A 31 -2.38 8.70 3.87
CA ARG A 31 -2.45 7.88 2.67
C ARG A 31 -2.36 6.41 3.07
N TYR A 32 -1.32 5.97 3.77
CA TYR A 32 -1.14 4.54 4.07
C TYR A 32 -1.99 4.02 5.23
N ALA A 33 -2.42 4.89 6.14
CA ALA A 33 -3.17 4.46 7.32
C ALA A 33 -4.63 4.09 6.99
N VAL A 34 -5.24 4.77 6.00
CA VAL A 34 -6.67 4.64 5.71
C VAL A 34 -6.99 4.86 4.22
N ALA A 35 -8.17 4.44 3.78
CA ALA A 35 -8.73 4.77 2.47
C ALA A 35 -9.81 5.84 2.61
N LEU A 36 -9.44 7.12 2.67
CA LEU A 36 -10.36 8.25 2.92
C LEU A 36 -11.53 8.30 1.93
N GLU A 37 -12.69 8.67 2.46
CA GLU A 37 -13.87 9.12 1.73
C GLU A 37 -13.93 10.67 1.72
N ALA A 38 -14.69 11.23 0.79
CA ALA A 38 -14.70 12.68 0.58
C ALA A 38 -15.21 13.49 1.79
N PRO A 39 -16.29 13.08 2.50
CA PRO A 39 -16.73 13.77 3.72
C PRO A 39 -15.66 13.76 4.82
N GLU A 40 -14.91 12.67 4.93
CA GLU A 40 -13.83 12.52 5.92
C GLU A 40 -12.66 13.45 5.61
N LEU A 41 -12.25 13.52 4.35
CA LEU A 41 -11.21 14.45 3.90
C LEU A 41 -11.63 15.91 4.14
N ALA A 42 -12.86 16.25 3.79
CA ALA A 42 -13.43 17.58 3.99
C ALA A 42 -13.51 17.95 5.48
N TRP A 43 -13.95 17.02 6.33
CA TRP A 43 -14.00 17.22 7.77
C TRP A 43 -12.61 17.50 8.35
N GLY A 44 -11.59 16.76 7.91
CA GLY A 44 -10.20 16.95 8.32
C GLY A 44 -9.67 18.35 8.01
N TYR A 45 -10.02 18.88 6.85
CA TYR A 45 -9.70 20.25 6.46
C TYR A 45 -10.40 21.27 7.36
N LEU A 46 -11.73 21.17 7.51
CA LEU A 46 -12.53 22.14 8.29
C LEU A 46 -12.13 22.16 9.78
N HIS A 47 -11.67 21.04 10.33
CA HIS A 47 -11.26 20.91 11.73
C HIS A 47 -9.75 21.06 11.92
N SER A 48 -9.05 21.66 10.95
CA SER A 48 -7.61 21.97 11.02
C SER A 48 -6.70 20.76 11.25
N ARG A 49 -7.17 19.54 10.94
CA ARG A 49 -6.35 18.31 10.93
C ARG A 49 -5.44 18.24 9.70
N LEU A 50 -5.86 18.91 8.62
CA LEU A 50 -5.15 19.05 7.36
C LEU A 50 -4.89 20.51 7.01
N THR A 51 -3.81 20.76 6.27
CA THR A 51 -3.62 22.01 5.53
C THR A 51 -4.35 21.95 4.20
N ALA A 52 -4.60 23.11 3.56
CA ALA A 52 -5.16 23.14 2.20
C ALA A 52 -4.31 22.34 1.21
N GLU A 53 -2.98 22.47 1.29
CA GLU A 53 -2.04 21.69 0.48
C GLU A 53 -2.21 20.18 0.68
N ALA A 54 -2.22 19.71 1.92
CA ALA A 54 -2.39 18.28 2.23
C ALA A 54 -3.76 17.76 1.80
N THR A 55 -4.82 18.57 1.94
CA THR A 55 -6.17 18.22 1.48
C THR A 55 -6.20 18.03 -0.04
N VAL A 56 -5.57 18.92 -0.79
CA VAL A 56 -5.52 18.90 -2.26
C VAL A 56 -4.65 17.74 -2.76
N GLU A 57 -3.53 17.48 -2.08
CA GLU A 57 -2.67 16.33 -2.37
C GLU A 57 -3.41 15.00 -2.13
N LEU A 58 -4.04 14.82 -0.97
CA LEU A 58 -4.82 13.63 -0.67
C LEU A 58 -6.01 13.47 -1.63
N ALA A 59 -6.65 14.57 -2.04
CA ALA A 59 -7.71 14.53 -3.05
C ALA A 59 -7.17 14.08 -4.42
N PHE A 60 -6.00 14.56 -4.85
CA PHE A 60 -5.36 14.09 -6.08
C PHE A 60 -5.09 12.58 -6.02
N LEU A 61 -4.48 12.10 -4.93
CA LEU A 61 -4.17 10.69 -4.74
C LEU A 61 -5.44 9.83 -4.73
N ARG A 62 -6.46 10.21 -3.97
CA ARG A 62 -7.74 9.48 -3.95
C ARG A 62 -8.47 9.51 -5.28
N ARG A 63 -8.33 10.58 -6.08
CA ARG A 63 -8.85 10.61 -7.45
C ARG A 63 -8.14 9.58 -8.33
N CYS A 64 -6.82 9.50 -8.25
CA CYS A 64 -6.04 8.48 -8.96
C CYS A 64 -6.44 7.07 -8.54
N ASP A 65 -6.62 6.86 -7.24
CA ASP A 65 -7.07 5.60 -6.67
C ASP A 65 -8.49 5.24 -7.11
N LEU A 66 -9.40 6.18 -7.32
CA LEU A 66 -10.82 5.86 -7.58
C LEU A 66 -11.25 5.94 -9.04
N GLY A 67 -10.46 6.57 -9.90
CA GLY A 67 -10.85 6.80 -11.30
C GLY A 67 -12.15 7.61 -11.39
N GLU A 68 -13.13 7.10 -12.16
CA GLU A 68 -14.44 7.75 -12.35
C GLU A 68 -15.21 7.94 -11.04
N ARG A 69 -15.06 7.02 -10.08
CA ARG A 69 -15.66 7.13 -8.74
C ARG A 69 -15.05 8.25 -7.89
N GLY A 70 -13.94 8.82 -8.35
CA GLY A 70 -13.20 9.89 -7.68
C GLY A 70 -13.66 11.30 -8.03
N GLU A 71 -14.83 11.50 -8.65
CA GLU A 71 -15.30 12.82 -9.11
C GLU A 71 -15.32 13.88 -8.00
N VAL A 72 -15.78 13.52 -6.79
CA VAL A 72 -15.79 14.45 -5.65
C VAL A 72 -14.37 14.87 -5.27
N PHE A 73 -13.42 13.93 -5.27
CA PHE A 73 -12.00 14.25 -5.04
C PHE A 73 -11.42 15.10 -6.17
N ALA A 74 -11.85 14.89 -7.42
CA ALA A 74 -11.46 15.75 -8.53
C ALA A 74 -11.91 17.20 -8.33
N ARG A 75 -13.12 17.42 -7.81
CA ARG A 75 -13.64 18.75 -7.46
C ARG A 75 -12.80 19.42 -6.36
N ILE A 76 -12.38 18.67 -5.34
CA ILE A 76 -11.51 19.20 -4.26
C ILE A 76 -10.13 19.55 -4.83
N HIS A 77 -9.49 18.63 -5.57
CA HIS A 77 -8.17 18.85 -6.17
C HIS A 77 -8.14 20.07 -7.10
N ALA A 78 -9.21 20.29 -7.88
CA ALA A 78 -9.32 21.43 -8.80
C ALA A 78 -9.35 22.80 -8.11
N ARG A 79 -9.53 22.87 -6.78
CA ARG A 79 -9.50 24.14 -6.03
C ARG A 79 -8.09 24.71 -5.84
N GLY A 80 -7.05 23.91 -6.10
CA GLY A 80 -5.66 24.34 -5.94
C GLY A 80 -5.20 24.35 -4.48
N ARG A 81 -3.87 24.47 -4.28
CA ARG A 81 -3.20 24.26 -2.98
C ARG A 81 -3.41 25.38 -1.96
N ASP A 82 -3.91 26.53 -2.41
CA ASP A 82 -4.13 27.68 -1.55
C ASP A 82 -5.42 27.53 -0.74
N ALA A 83 -5.43 28.08 0.48
CA ALA A 83 -6.60 28.11 1.35
C ALA A 83 -7.65 29.10 0.81
N THR A 84 -8.31 28.71 -0.28
CA THR A 84 -9.32 29.54 -0.94
C THR A 84 -10.67 29.43 -0.22
N PRO A 85 -11.46 30.52 -0.18
CA PRO A 85 -12.86 30.44 0.28
C PRO A 85 -13.67 29.40 -0.48
N ALA A 86 -13.32 29.14 -1.75
CA ALA A 86 -13.96 28.12 -2.59
C ALA A 86 -13.68 26.68 -2.13
N LEU A 87 -12.45 26.38 -1.67
CA LEU A 87 -12.14 25.08 -1.06
C LEU A 87 -12.93 24.91 0.24
N HIS A 88 -12.99 25.95 1.07
CA HIS A 88 -13.73 25.92 2.32
C HIS A 88 -15.23 25.70 2.12
N ALA A 89 -15.87 26.45 1.23
CA ALA A 89 -17.28 26.27 0.90
C ALA A 89 -17.58 24.86 0.38
N LEU A 90 -16.74 24.33 -0.53
CA LEU A 90 -16.89 22.97 -1.02
C LEU A 90 -16.76 21.93 0.11
N CYS A 91 -15.80 22.08 1.02
CA CYS A 91 -15.69 21.17 2.15
C CYS A 91 -16.91 21.24 3.08
N GLN A 92 -17.51 22.43 3.28
CA GLN A 92 -18.76 22.57 4.04
C GLN A 92 -19.93 21.85 3.38
N GLU A 93 -20.04 21.88 2.05
CA GLU A 93 -21.07 21.15 1.30
C GLU A 93 -20.92 19.62 1.42
N LEU A 94 -19.69 19.13 1.58
CA LEU A 94 -19.38 17.70 1.54
C LEU A 94 -19.44 17.00 2.90
N VAL A 95 -19.38 17.75 4.00
CA VAL A 95 -19.48 17.14 5.32
C VAL A 95 -20.94 16.76 5.58
N ASP A 96 -21.15 15.47 5.74
CA ASP A 96 -22.39 14.89 6.25
C ASP A 96 -22.12 14.38 7.67
N ASP A 97 -22.75 15.01 8.67
CA ASP A 97 -22.60 14.63 10.07
C ASP A 97 -23.12 13.22 10.36
N ALA A 98 -24.02 12.68 9.52
CA ALA A 98 -24.50 11.31 9.64
C ALA A 98 -23.41 10.26 9.35
N ALA A 99 -22.36 10.63 8.62
CA ALA A 99 -21.25 9.74 8.26
C ALA A 99 -20.19 9.58 9.39
N GLU A 100 -20.38 10.25 10.54
CA GLU A 100 -19.45 10.24 11.68
C GLU A 100 -17.96 10.41 11.30
N PRO A 101 -17.59 11.38 10.44
CA PRO A 101 -16.22 11.51 9.93
C PRO A 101 -15.17 11.71 11.03
N HIS A 102 -15.56 12.12 12.23
CA HIS A 102 -14.65 12.25 13.38
C HIS A 102 -14.02 10.91 13.82
N ARG A 103 -14.65 9.76 13.55
CA ARG A 103 -14.16 8.43 13.98
C ARG A 103 -12.85 8.04 13.29
N ILE A 104 -12.76 8.25 11.98
CA ILE A 104 -11.52 7.98 11.24
C ILE A 104 -10.39 8.91 11.68
N TRP A 105 -10.71 10.17 12.02
CA TRP A 105 -9.71 11.11 12.54
C TRP A 105 -9.25 10.78 13.96
N HIS A 106 -10.12 10.21 14.80
CA HIS A 106 -9.71 9.64 16.08
C HIS A 106 -8.77 8.45 15.86
N HIS A 107 -9.11 7.54 14.94
CA HIS A 107 -8.23 6.42 14.58
C HIS A 107 -6.88 6.90 14.06
N LEU A 108 -6.86 7.87 13.14
CA LEU A 108 -5.65 8.45 12.57
C LEU A 108 -4.78 9.11 13.65
N ALA A 109 -5.37 9.85 14.59
CA ALA A 109 -4.63 10.44 15.69
C ALA A 109 -3.99 9.37 16.59
N LEU A 110 -4.72 8.30 16.90
CA LEU A 110 -4.22 7.17 17.67
C LEU A 110 -3.10 6.43 16.94
N ALA A 111 -3.29 6.15 15.65
CA ALA A 111 -2.30 5.48 14.80
C ALA A 111 -1.03 6.32 14.66
N TRP A 112 -1.18 7.62 14.42
CA TRP A 112 -0.06 8.54 14.30
C TRP A 112 0.73 8.63 15.60
N ARG A 113 0.05 8.66 16.75
CA ARG A 113 0.70 8.66 18.07
C ARG A 113 1.65 7.47 18.22
N TYR A 114 1.24 6.28 17.81
CA TYR A 114 2.01 5.04 17.95
C TYR A 114 2.96 4.74 16.79
N ALA A 115 2.85 5.46 15.67
CA ALA A 115 3.80 5.37 14.56
C ALA A 115 5.12 6.12 14.85
N ARG A 116 5.15 6.99 15.86
CA ARG A 116 6.34 7.77 16.21
C ARG A 116 7.40 6.87 16.85
N PRO A 117 8.70 7.06 16.55
CA PRO A 117 9.78 6.27 17.14
C PRO A 117 9.83 6.30 18.67
N GLU A 118 9.40 7.42 19.25
CA GLU A 118 9.37 7.66 20.70
C GLU A 118 8.22 6.90 21.40
N ALA A 119 7.26 6.38 20.65
CA ALA A 119 6.06 5.78 21.23
C ALA A 119 6.39 4.42 21.84
N GLY A 120 5.95 4.21 23.09
CA GLY A 120 5.93 2.88 23.68
C GLY A 120 4.92 1.96 22.99
N ALA A 121 4.94 0.68 23.36
CA ALA A 121 3.92 -0.26 22.89
C ALA A 121 2.51 0.22 23.28
N PRO A 122 1.50 0.06 22.40
CA PRO A 122 0.14 0.44 22.71
C PRO A 122 -0.40 -0.36 23.89
N SER A 123 -1.24 0.29 24.70
CA SER A 123 -2.02 -0.42 25.71
C SER A 123 -2.91 -1.48 25.03
N PRO A 124 -3.33 -2.56 25.73
CA PRO A 124 -4.21 -3.56 25.13
C PRO A 124 -5.50 -2.97 24.54
N ARG A 125 -6.06 -1.95 25.18
CA ARG A 125 -7.25 -1.22 24.68
C ARG A 125 -6.94 -0.48 23.38
N ASP A 126 -5.82 0.23 23.33
CA ASP A 126 -5.43 0.99 22.13
C ASP A 126 -5.07 0.06 20.98
N ALA A 127 -4.42 -1.08 21.26
CA ALA A 127 -4.10 -2.09 20.26
C ALA A 127 -5.38 -2.65 19.60
N LEU A 128 -6.41 -2.95 20.42
CA LEU A 128 -7.72 -3.37 19.90
C LEU A 128 -8.37 -2.27 19.06
N GLN A 129 -8.30 -1.01 19.51
CA GLN A 129 -8.87 0.11 18.77
C GLN A 129 -8.13 0.39 17.45
N LEU A 130 -6.80 0.26 17.43
CA LEU A 130 -5.99 0.36 16.22
C LEU A 130 -6.33 -0.75 15.23
N ALA A 131 -6.47 -1.99 15.71
CA ALA A 131 -6.89 -3.11 14.88
C ALA A 131 -8.28 -2.88 14.28
N ALA A 132 -9.27 -2.53 15.11
CA ALA A 132 -10.63 -2.28 14.65
C ALA A 132 -10.71 -1.13 13.61
N GLY A 133 -9.98 -0.03 13.85
CA GLY A 133 -9.94 1.07 12.89
C GLY A 133 -9.19 0.73 11.59
N ARG A 134 -8.13 -0.09 11.64
CA ARG A 134 -7.48 -0.62 10.44
C ARG A 134 -8.44 -1.52 9.65
N ASP A 135 -9.18 -2.38 10.34
CA ASP A 135 -10.16 -3.26 9.73
C ASP A 135 -11.26 -2.46 9.03
N GLU A 136 -11.79 -1.44 9.68
CA GLU A 136 -12.90 -0.61 9.16
C GLU A 136 -12.44 0.33 8.02
N PHE A 137 -11.42 1.15 8.27
CA PHE A 137 -11.08 2.29 7.41
C PHE A 137 -10.08 1.96 6.30
N LEU A 138 -9.47 0.78 6.35
CA LEU A 138 -8.52 0.33 5.34
C LEU A 138 -8.96 -1.01 4.75
N LEU A 139 -8.99 -2.09 5.55
CA LEU A 139 -9.17 -3.43 5.02
C LEU A 139 -10.58 -3.68 4.46
N ALA A 140 -11.64 -3.25 5.15
CA ALA A 140 -13.01 -3.42 4.66
C ALA A 140 -13.27 -2.59 3.40
N ARG A 141 -12.65 -1.39 3.31
CA ARG A 141 -12.74 -0.54 2.11
C ARG A 141 -11.99 -1.16 0.93
N ALA A 142 -10.79 -1.69 1.17
CA ALA A 142 -10.03 -2.48 0.21
C ALA A 142 -10.86 -3.67 -0.28
N ALA A 143 -11.40 -4.48 0.63
CA ALA A 143 -12.23 -5.65 0.36
C ALA A 143 -13.43 -5.32 -0.52
N SER A 144 -14.08 -4.19 -0.28
CA SER A 144 -15.22 -3.71 -1.07
C SER A 144 -14.88 -3.04 -2.42
N GLY A 145 -13.59 -2.92 -2.77
CA GLY A 145 -13.15 -2.26 -4.00
C GLY A 145 -13.33 -0.74 -3.98
N ARG A 146 -13.44 -0.13 -2.80
CA ARG A 146 -13.57 1.33 -2.61
C ARG A 146 -12.24 2.05 -2.42
N ALA A 147 -11.12 1.33 -2.53
CA ALA A 147 -9.82 1.89 -2.23
C ALA A 147 -8.91 2.04 -3.46
N MET A 148 -9.10 1.29 -4.55
CA MET A 148 -8.27 1.40 -5.76
C MET A 148 -9.04 1.11 -7.06
N ASN A 149 -8.53 1.63 -8.19
CA ASN A 149 -9.17 1.60 -9.50
C ASN A 149 -8.72 0.36 -10.27
N TRP A 150 -9.45 -0.72 -10.07
CA TRP A 150 -9.18 -2.03 -10.69
C TRP A 150 -9.48 -2.09 -12.19
N GLN A 151 -10.01 -1.02 -12.78
CA GLN A 151 -10.31 -0.94 -14.21
C GLN A 151 -9.18 -0.29 -15.02
N ASN A 152 -8.15 0.26 -14.37
CA ASN A 152 -7.09 1.02 -15.04
C ASN A 152 -5.69 0.49 -14.68
N SER A 153 -4.99 -0.09 -15.65
CA SER A 153 -3.65 -0.64 -15.45
C SER A 153 -2.61 0.39 -15.01
N SER A 154 -2.69 1.63 -15.49
CA SER A 154 -1.77 2.71 -15.09
C SER A 154 -1.95 3.09 -13.62
N ALA A 155 -3.18 3.07 -13.10
CA ALA A 155 -3.44 3.26 -11.67
C ALA A 155 -2.82 2.11 -10.86
N LEU A 156 -3.00 0.88 -11.33
CA LEU A 156 -2.50 -0.32 -10.64
C LEU A 156 -0.97 -0.45 -10.65
N LEU A 157 -0.26 0.09 -11.63
CA LEU A 157 1.20 0.15 -11.60
C LEU A 157 1.74 1.07 -10.49
N GLY A 158 0.93 2.00 -10.00
CA GLY A 158 1.24 2.83 -8.83
C GLY A 158 0.87 2.18 -7.49
N THR A 159 0.34 0.95 -7.47
CA THR A 159 -0.09 0.27 -6.25
C THR A 159 1.07 0.04 -5.31
N ASP A 160 1.03 0.63 -4.13
CA ASP A 160 2.02 0.48 -3.06
C ASP A 160 1.40 -0.06 -1.76
N ARG A 161 0.18 -0.62 -1.82
CA ARG A 161 -0.53 -1.16 -0.67
C ARG A 161 -0.69 -2.67 -0.76
N PRO A 162 0.00 -3.45 0.09
CA PRO A 162 -0.09 -4.90 0.06
C PRO A 162 -1.51 -5.42 0.34
N GLU A 163 -2.27 -4.79 1.25
CA GLU A 163 -3.65 -5.17 1.55
C GLU A 163 -4.62 -5.02 0.36
N GLU A 164 -4.38 -4.07 -0.55
CA GLU A 164 -5.20 -3.92 -1.77
C GLU A 164 -5.04 -5.13 -2.69
N VAL A 165 -3.80 -5.63 -2.82
CA VAL A 165 -3.48 -6.82 -3.60
C VAL A 165 -4.11 -8.07 -2.98
N ASP A 166 -4.12 -8.20 -1.66
CA ASP A 166 -4.81 -9.30 -0.99
C ASP A 166 -6.31 -9.27 -1.24
N ALA A 167 -6.93 -8.10 -1.05
CA ALA A 167 -8.35 -7.91 -1.26
C ALA A 167 -8.76 -8.20 -2.72
N ALA A 168 -7.95 -7.77 -3.69
CA ALA A 168 -8.16 -8.05 -5.10
C ALA A 168 -7.99 -9.52 -5.46
N PHE A 169 -7.05 -10.20 -4.81
CA PHE A 169 -6.93 -11.65 -4.94
C PHE A 169 -8.24 -12.33 -4.52
N ASP A 170 -8.78 -11.95 -3.37
CA ASP A 170 -10.00 -12.55 -2.83
C ASP A 170 -11.24 -12.25 -3.68
N ARG A 171 -11.29 -11.09 -4.34
CA ARG A 171 -12.34 -10.73 -5.30
C ARG A 171 -12.19 -11.36 -6.68
N GLY A 172 -11.02 -11.91 -7.01
CA GLY A 172 -10.72 -12.41 -8.36
C GLY A 172 -10.60 -11.28 -9.39
N GLU A 173 -10.02 -10.14 -9.02
CA GLU A 173 -9.85 -8.99 -9.92
C GLU A 173 -9.01 -9.36 -11.15
N GLU A 174 -9.50 -8.96 -12.33
CA GLU A 174 -8.85 -9.32 -13.60
C GLU A 174 -7.41 -8.81 -13.69
N LEU A 175 -7.15 -7.60 -13.18
CA LEU A 175 -5.85 -6.93 -13.25
C LEU A 175 -4.96 -7.17 -12.02
N LEU A 176 -5.24 -8.20 -11.21
CA LEU A 176 -4.45 -8.57 -10.03
C LEU A 176 -2.94 -8.65 -10.31
N GLY A 177 -2.55 -9.32 -11.39
CA GLY A 177 -1.14 -9.47 -11.73
C GLY A 177 -0.44 -8.14 -12.08
N VAL A 178 -1.18 -7.17 -12.63
CA VAL A 178 -0.65 -5.82 -12.90
C VAL A 178 -0.43 -5.06 -11.59
N ALA A 179 -1.39 -5.12 -10.66
CA ALA A 179 -1.25 -4.51 -9.35
C ALA A 179 -0.10 -5.12 -8.55
N LEU A 180 0.11 -6.44 -8.66
CA LEU A 180 1.25 -7.12 -8.05
C LEU A 180 2.59 -6.64 -8.61
N ILE A 181 2.69 -6.40 -9.93
CA ILE A 181 3.87 -5.79 -10.53
C ILE A 181 4.07 -4.37 -10.00
N GLY A 182 2.99 -3.57 -9.90
CA GLY A 182 3.02 -2.25 -9.28
C GLY A 182 3.54 -2.28 -7.85
N LEU A 183 3.07 -3.24 -7.05
CA LEU A 183 3.54 -3.45 -5.68
C LEU A 183 5.03 -3.78 -5.63
N ALA A 184 5.51 -4.64 -6.53
CA ALA A 184 6.92 -4.98 -6.64
C ALA A 184 7.81 -3.80 -7.08
N LEU A 185 7.25 -2.82 -7.79
CA LEU A 185 7.98 -1.64 -8.26
C LEU A 185 8.01 -0.49 -7.24
N THR A 186 7.03 -0.42 -6.34
CA THR A 186 6.79 0.77 -5.51
C THR A 186 6.90 0.50 -4.01
N HIS A 187 6.62 -0.72 -3.52
CA HIS A 187 6.67 -1.01 -2.09
C HIS A 187 8.12 -1.18 -1.61
N PRO A 188 8.54 -0.53 -0.51
CA PRO A 188 9.94 -0.53 -0.10
C PRO A 188 10.40 -1.85 0.55
N ASP A 189 9.46 -2.64 1.08
CA ASP A 189 9.77 -3.86 1.83
C ASP A 189 9.35 -5.13 1.08
N ALA A 190 10.35 -5.97 0.76
CA ALA A 190 10.16 -7.26 0.11
C ALA A 190 9.40 -8.28 0.98
N ALA A 191 9.45 -8.17 2.31
CA ALA A 191 8.72 -9.09 3.19
C ALA A 191 7.20 -8.93 3.06
N ALA A 192 6.73 -7.74 2.66
CA ALA A 192 5.33 -7.53 2.30
C ALA A 192 5.01 -8.04 0.88
N ILE A 193 5.97 -8.05 -0.05
CA ILE A 193 5.74 -8.36 -1.46
C ILE A 193 5.78 -9.87 -1.72
N LEU A 194 6.83 -10.55 -1.25
CA LEU A 194 7.12 -11.95 -1.58
C LEU A 194 5.98 -12.94 -1.23
N PRO A 195 5.29 -12.83 -0.07
CA PRO A 195 4.17 -13.71 0.23
C PRO A 195 3.03 -13.61 -0.80
N ARG A 196 2.78 -12.42 -1.34
CA ARG A 196 1.74 -12.15 -2.35
C ARG A 196 2.16 -12.69 -3.71
N VAL A 197 3.42 -12.50 -4.09
CA VAL A 197 4.00 -13.12 -5.30
C VAL A 197 3.93 -14.64 -5.24
N ALA A 198 4.26 -15.24 -4.09
CA ALA A 198 4.16 -16.69 -3.91
C ALA A 198 2.71 -17.18 -4.04
N ARG A 199 1.76 -16.48 -3.39
CA ARG A 199 0.33 -16.80 -3.45
C ARG A 199 -0.23 -16.74 -4.87
N THR A 200 0.05 -15.68 -5.62
CA THR A 200 -0.43 -15.53 -7.02
C THR A 200 0.22 -16.51 -7.96
N LEU A 201 1.53 -16.76 -7.82
CA LEU A 201 2.23 -17.70 -8.68
C LEU A 201 1.75 -19.14 -8.45
N GLU A 202 1.54 -19.53 -7.18
CA GLU A 202 0.97 -20.83 -6.83
C GLU A 202 -0.43 -21.03 -7.39
N HIS A 203 -1.29 -20.01 -7.25
CA HIS A 203 -2.63 -20.03 -7.82
C HIS A 203 -2.58 -20.21 -9.34
N ALA A 204 -1.78 -19.37 -10.03
CA ALA A 204 -1.65 -19.43 -11.49
C ALA A 204 -1.06 -20.75 -12.01
N LEU A 205 -0.19 -21.41 -11.24
CA LEU A 205 0.30 -22.75 -11.56
C LEU A 205 -0.77 -23.83 -11.37
N THR A 206 -1.71 -23.64 -10.45
CA THR A 206 -2.76 -24.61 -10.12
C THR A 206 -3.96 -24.48 -11.06
N SER A 207 -4.30 -23.26 -11.47
CA SER A 207 -5.39 -22.96 -12.41
C SER A 207 -4.96 -22.94 -13.89
N ASP A 208 -3.67 -23.14 -14.16
CA ASP A 208 -3.05 -22.96 -15.48
C ASP A 208 -3.30 -21.59 -16.13
N ASP A 209 -3.41 -20.54 -15.31
CA ASP A 209 -3.50 -19.16 -15.80
C ASP A 209 -2.12 -18.68 -16.28
N ALA A 210 -1.90 -18.77 -17.60
CA ALA A 210 -0.66 -18.33 -18.22
C ALA A 210 -0.37 -16.83 -18.04
N ARG A 211 -1.40 -15.97 -18.03
CA ARG A 211 -1.24 -14.52 -17.92
C ARG A 211 -0.82 -14.15 -16.50
N LEU A 212 -1.54 -14.63 -15.49
CA LEU A 212 -1.23 -14.37 -14.08
C LEU A 212 0.11 -15.00 -13.69
N ARG A 213 0.46 -16.16 -14.25
CA ARG A 213 1.77 -16.80 -14.07
C ARG A 213 2.89 -15.91 -14.59
N HIS A 214 2.77 -15.40 -15.83
CA HIS A 214 3.78 -14.49 -16.39
C HIS A 214 3.90 -13.21 -15.55
N GLN A 215 2.78 -12.58 -15.17
CA GLN A 215 2.79 -11.36 -14.36
C GLN A 215 3.41 -11.58 -12.96
N SER A 216 3.14 -12.73 -12.34
CA SER A 216 3.76 -13.10 -11.05
C SER A 216 5.27 -13.33 -11.18
N ILE A 217 5.73 -13.90 -12.30
CA ILE A 217 7.16 -14.04 -12.63
C ILE A 217 7.80 -12.66 -12.81
N VAL A 218 7.16 -11.74 -13.53
CA VAL A 218 7.66 -10.38 -13.72
C VAL A 218 7.74 -9.63 -12.37
N ALA A 219 6.72 -9.74 -11.53
CA ALA A 219 6.75 -9.16 -10.18
C ALA A 219 7.90 -9.74 -9.33
N LEU A 220 8.13 -11.05 -9.40
CA LEU A 220 9.26 -11.69 -8.73
C LEU A 220 10.61 -11.18 -9.23
N ALA A 221 10.75 -10.98 -10.55
CA ALA A 221 11.95 -10.44 -11.17
C ALA A 221 12.26 -9.03 -10.65
N HIS A 222 11.26 -8.14 -10.65
CA HIS A 222 11.40 -6.80 -10.07
C HIS A 222 11.75 -6.83 -8.60
N THR A 223 11.10 -7.70 -7.81
CA THR A 223 11.39 -7.85 -6.39
C THR A 223 12.85 -8.26 -6.16
N ALA A 224 13.33 -9.25 -6.92
CA ALA A 224 14.71 -9.72 -6.85
C ALA A 224 15.71 -8.63 -7.25
N ARG A 225 15.42 -7.86 -8.31
CA ARG A 225 16.27 -6.77 -8.80
C ARG A 225 16.38 -5.62 -7.80
N LEU A 226 15.25 -5.17 -7.26
CA LEU A 226 15.18 -3.99 -6.40
C LEU A 226 15.61 -4.29 -4.96
N HIS A 227 15.20 -5.42 -4.41
CA HIS A 227 15.46 -5.77 -3.00
C HIS A 227 16.60 -6.78 -2.81
N ARG A 228 17.16 -7.31 -3.90
CA ARG A 228 18.28 -8.29 -3.88
C ARG A 228 17.99 -9.51 -3.00
N THR A 229 16.72 -9.90 -2.94
CA THR A 229 16.25 -10.97 -2.08
C THR A 229 15.13 -11.77 -2.74
N ILE A 230 14.96 -13.00 -2.26
CA ILE A 230 13.92 -13.93 -2.63
C ILE A 230 13.74 -14.92 -1.48
N ASP A 231 12.52 -15.37 -1.23
CA ASP A 231 12.26 -16.40 -0.23
C ASP A 231 12.27 -17.82 -0.82
N GLN A 232 12.29 -18.82 0.07
CA GLN A 232 12.35 -20.22 -0.33
C GLN A 232 11.07 -20.68 -1.06
N ARG A 233 9.91 -20.11 -0.73
CA ARG A 233 8.63 -20.48 -1.35
C ARG A 233 8.58 -20.01 -2.80
N CYS A 234 8.96 -18.77 -3.07
CA CYS A 234 9.13 -18.21 -4.40
C CYS A 234 10.15 -19.01 -5.22
N LEU A 235 11.28 -19.43 -4.64
CA LEU A 235 12.25 -20.28 -5.33
C LEU A 235 11.68 -21.65 -5.71
N ALA A 236 10.91 -22.27 -4.82
CA ALA A 236 10.27 -23.57 -5.07
C ALA A 236 9.22 -23.46 -6.18
N LEU A 237 8.42 -22.39 -6.18
CA LEU A 237 7.44 -22.11 -7.23
C LEU A 237 8.10 -21.77 -8.56
N LEU A 238 9.12 -20.92 -8.56
CA LEU A 238 9.90 -20.58 -9.75
C LEU A 238 10.52 -21.82 -10.39
N ARG A 239 10.93 -22.82 -9.59
CA ARG A 239 11.44 -24.11 -10.10
C ARG A 239 10.41 -24.89 -10.93
N ARG A 240 9.12 -24.64 -10.74
CA ARG A 240 8.03 -25.28 -11.51
C ARG A 240 7.69 -24.53 -12.80
N CYS A 241 8.15 -23.29 -12.95
CA CYS A 241 7.95 -22.49 -14.14
C CYS A 241 8.90 -22.91 -15.29
N PRO A 242 8.55 -22.56 -16.55
CA PRO A 242 9.48 -22.64 -17.66
C PRO A 242 10.80 -21.91 -17.36
N ARG A 243 11.91 -22.51 -17.79
CA ARG A 243 13.26 -21.97 -17.60
C ARG A 243 13.52 -20.77 -18.50
N GLY A 244 14.46 -19.92 -18.10
CA GLY A 244 14.89 -18.75 -18.88
C GLY A 244 13.94 -17.56 -18.79
N SER A 245 13.11 -17.54 -17.74
CA SER A 245 12.22 -16.42 -17.44
C SER A 245 13.00 -15.18 -16.96
N GLU A 246 12.34 -14.03 -16.97
CA GLU A 246 12.88 -12.78 -16.42
C GLU A 246 13.29 -12.95 -14.96
N ALA A 247 12.51 -13.71 -14.17
CA ALA A 247 12.83 -14.02 -12.79
C ALA A 247 14.08 -14.89 -12.65
N ASP A 248 14.29 -15.90 -13.51
CA ASP A 248 15.50 -16.74 -13.46
C ASP A 248 16.77 -15.88 -13.66
N MET A 249 16.70 -14.90 -14.55
CA MET A 249 17.80 -13.98 -14.85
C MET A 249 18.03 -12.98 -13.73
N ASP A 250 16.97 -12.35 -13.22
CA ASP A 250 17.10 -11.35 -12.16
C ASP A 250 17.49 -11.97 -10.81
N VAL A 251 16.92 -13.12 -10.46
CA VAL A 251 17.33 -13.85 -9.26
C VAL A 251 18.81 -14.23 -9.34
N TRP A 252 19.28 -14.70 -10.51
CA TRP A 252 20.70 -15.00 -10.69
C TRP A 252 21.60 -13.75 -10.67
N GLY A 253 21.15 -12.65 -11.27
CA GLY A 253 21.94 -11.42 -11.42
C GLY A 253 22.03 -10.59 -10.15
N TYR A 254 20.99 -10.56 -9.32
CA TYR A 254 20.87 -9.59 -8.22
C TYR A 254 20.83 -10.20 -6.82
N VAL A 255 20.38 -11.45 -6.66
CA VAL A 255 20.35 -12.10 -5.34
C VAL A 255 21.74 -12.67 -5.01
N PRO A 256 22.24 -12.52 -3.77
CA PRO A 256 23.52 -13.10 -3.37
C PRO A 256 23.59 -14.60 -3.67
N HIS A 257 24.58 -15.01 -4.47
CA HIS A 257 24.70 -16.38 -4.99
C HIS A 257 24.74 -17.47 -3.91
N ARG A 258 25.26 -17.15 -2.71
CA ARG A 258 25.24 -18.04 -1.53
C ARG A 258 23.83 -18.42 -1.03
N ARG A 259 22.80 -17.65 -1.42
CA ARG A 259 21.39 -17.90 -1.10
C ARG A 259 20.66 -18.65 -2.23
N LEU A 260 21.33 -18.89 -3.35
CA LEU A 260 20.71 -19.51 -4.53
C LEU A 260 20.84 -21.03 -4.50
N PRO A 261 19.78 -21.76 -4.88
CA PRO A 261 19.80 -23.22 -4.89
C PRO A 261 20.62 -23.76 -6.07
N LEU A 262 21.24 -24.93 -5.89
CA LEU A 262 22.12 -25.56 -6.89
C LEU A 262 21.46 -25.81 -8.25
N TRP A 263 20.13 -26.00 -8.30
CA TRP A 263 19.45 -26.19 -9.58
C TRP A 263 19.53 -24.95 -10.46
N LEU A 264 19.50 -23.75 -9.87
CA LEU A 264 19.59 -22.49 -10.61
C LEU A 264 21.01 -22.27 -11.13
N TRP A 265 22.02 -22.62 -10.31
CA TRP A 265 23.41 -22.68 -10.73
C TRP A 265 23.59 -23.59 -11.95
N ARG A 266 23.12 -24.84 -11.88
CA ARG A 266 23.24 -25.80 -12.99
C ARG A 266 22.60 -25.27 -14.28
N HIS A 267 21.44 -24.64 -14.17
CA HIS A 267 20.77 -24.06 -15.32
C HIS A 267 21.60 -22.94 -15.98
N GLN A 268 22.09 -22.00 -15.18
CA GLN A 268 22.82 -20.83 -15.68
C GLN A 268 24.20 -21.18 -16.26
N PHE A 269 24.93 -22.09 -15.62
CA PHE A 269 26.18 -22.61 -16.19
C PHE A 269 25.93 -23.38 -17.50
N GLY A 270 24.86 -24.17 -17.57
CA GLY A 270 24.49 -24.90 -18.77
C GLY A 270 24.13 -23.99 -19.96
N GLU A 271 23.41 -22.88 -19.72
CA GLU A 271 23.15 -21.86 -20.74
C GLU A 271 24.44 -21.18 -21.21
N ARG A 272 25.31 -20.79 -20.27
CA ARG A 272 26.59 -20.15 -20.62
C ARG A 272 27.51 -21.07 -21.42
N ALA A 273 27.58 -22.35 -21.05
CA ALA A 273 28.33 -23.35 -21.80
C ALA A 273 27.75 -23.56 -23.21
N ARG A 274 26.42 -23.66 -23.36
CA ARG A 274 25.76 -23.75 -24.66
C ARG A 274 26.02 -22.53 -25.53
N TRP A 275 25.99 -21.33 -24.95
CA TRP A 275 26.32 -20.10 -25.66
C TRP A 275 27.76 -20.10 -26.16
N LEU A 276 28.74 -20.45 -25.32
CA LEU A 276 30.15 -20.53 -25.71
C LEU A 276 30.39 -21.57 -26.81
N LEU A 277 29.73 -22.72 -26.73
CA LEU A 277 29.80 -23.74 -27.77
C LEU A 277 29.20 -23.22 -29.08
N ARG A 278 28.01 -22.62 -29.05
CA ARG A 278 27.34 -22.07 -30.25
C ARG A 278 28.15 -20.95 -30.90
N ASP A 279 28.73 -20.06 -30.11
CA ASP A 279 29.62 -18.99 -30.59
C ASP A 279 30.86 -19.58 -31.25
N ARG A 280 31.47 -20.62 -30.65
CA ARG A 280 32.59 -21.35 -31.25
C ARG A 280 32.23 -22.03 -32.58
N TRP A 281 31.01 -22.57 -32.70
CA TRP A 281 30.51 -23.17 -33.96
C TRP A 281 30.23 -22.12 -35.04
N ARG A 282 29.74 -20.92 -34.68
CA ARG A 282 29.53 -19.82 -35.64
C ARG A 282 30.81 -19.18 -36.16
N ARG A 283 31.92 -19.33 -35.43
CA ARG A 283 33.24 -18.75 -35.78
C ARG A 283 34.18 -19.74 -36.50
N ARG A 284 33.71 -20.94 -36.85
CA ARG A 284 34.46 -21.84 -37.73
C ARG A 284 34.09 -21.52 -39.19
N PRO A 285 35.04 -21.09 -40.03
CA PRO A 285 34.81 -20.85 -41.46
C PRO A 285 34.47 -22.14 -42.21
#